data_AF-A0A4D4N336-F1
#
_entry.id   AF-A0A4D4N336-F1
#
_cell.length_a   1.000
_cell.length_b   1.000
_cell.length_c   1.000
_cell.angle_alpha   90.00
_cell.angle_beta   90.00
_cell.angle_gamma   90.00
#
_symmetry.space_group_name_H-M   'P 1'
#
loop_
_entity.id
_entity.type
_entity.pdbx_description
1 polymer ?
#
loop_
_entity_poly.entity_id
_entity_poly.type
_entity_poly.pdbx_seq_one_letter_code
_entity_poly.pdbx_strand_id
1 'polypeptide(L)'
;MRGLAGPAVAMLACALGSVMSGGISQRVADWLDGSGGVMTGPPVLLTWQASAIPPLLIVLLVLFAWLARRTWLLRRAEMDAVERDHHGEPQDTTRTRRIASTRAMAALTDRAPLVVGITSTVTLLLGAAALVGAAATGDVPGRAARGTYSFVQGSADTAQGLGSWLISFGFILFVTWGRRAYKDPAARRTIGILWDVGTFWPRAAHPFAPPCYAERAVPDLTWRMATWTRATGGRLVLSGHSQGSVLAAAAAWQLKPSERRRVGLLTYGSPLERLYGRWFPAHFGPAALSALHREVDCWRNLYRLTDPIGGPVRLPGDCGPQVDRAPLRDPLAYGRTEEHPLPAPILGHGGYQADPAFAEERERLLARLRPDVPGPRARGAAGDQGVGGDQDVGGDQGGAGDQGSSGRSSG
;
A
#
# COMPACT_ATOMS: atom_id res chain seq x y z
N MET A 1 9.45 0.78 -9.34
CA MET A 1 10.37 1.69 -10.06
C MET A 1 11.83 1.21 -10.05
N ARG A 2 12.12 -0.10 -9.98
CA ARG A 2 13.50 -0.64 -9.99
C ARG A 2 14.48 0.08 -9.02
N GLY A 3 13.99 0.55 -7.87
CA GLY A 3 14.78 1.29 -6.88
C GLY A 3 14.86 2.81 -7.08
N LEU A 4 14.38 3.36 -8.20
CA LEU A 4 14.45 4.79 -8.51
C LEU A 4 13.40 5.66 -7.79
N ALA A 5 12.60 5.07 -6.89
CA ALA A 5 11.52 5.77 -6.21
C ALA A 5 12.03 6.91 -5.32
N GLY A 6 13.03 6.64 -4.47
CA GLY A 6 13.65 7.64 -3.60
C GLY A 6 14.25 8.81 -4.40
N PRO A 7 15.15 8.57 -5.36
CA PRO A 7 15.71 9.62 -6.21
C PRO A 7 14.65 10.43 -6.95
N ALA A 8 13.61 9.78 -7.51
CA ALA A 8 12.54 10.47 -8.22
C ALA A 8 11.76 11.42 -7.30
N VAL A 9 11.40 10.97 -6.10
CA VAL A 9 10.69 11.78 -5.10
C VAL A 9 11.58 12.92 -4.60
N ALA A 10 12.86 12.65 -4.33
CA ALA A 10 13.82 13.67 -3.90
C ALA A 10 13.98 14.77 -4.96
N MET A 11 14.16 14.39 -6.23
CA MET A 11 14.27 15.34 -7.34
C MET A 11 13.00 16.19 -7.47
N LEU A 12 11.82 15.58 -7.41
CA LEU A 12 10.54 16.32 -7.45
C LEU A 12 10.39 17.26 -6.24
N ALA A 13 10.81 16.83 -5.05
CA ALA A 13 10.79 17.67 -3.86
C ALA A 13 11.74 18.87 -3.98
N CYS A 14 12.96 18.66 -4.49
CA CYS A 14 13.90 19.74 -4.78
C CYS A 14 13.33 20.71 -5.83
N ALA A 15 12.78 20.20 -6.93
CA ALA A 15 12.18 21.03 -7.97
C ALA A 15 11.02 21.88 -7.43
N LEU A 16 10.12 21.28 -6.63
CA LEU A 16 9.03 21.99 -5.98
C LEU A 16 9.58 23.05 -5.01
N GLY A 17 10.56 22.70 -4.19
CA GLY A 17 11.22 23.62 -3.27
C GLY A 17 11.83 24.83 -4.00
N SER A 18 12.58 24.59 -5.07
CA SER A 18 13.18 25.65 -5.89
C SER A 18 12.12 26.59 -6.49
N VAL A 19 11.04 26.04 -7.05
CA VAL A 19 9.96 26.86 -7.65
C VAL A 19 9.23 27.67 -6.57
N MET A 20 8.94 27.08 -5.41
CA MET A 20 8.26 27.78 -4.32
C MET A 20 9.15 28.87 -3.71
N SER A 21 10.41 28.56 -3.41
CA SER A 21 11.36 29.55 -2.89
C SER A 21 11.60 30.69 -3.88
N GLY A 22 11.81 30.36 -5.17
CA GLY A 22 11.98 31.36 -6.23
C GLY A 22 10.76 32.27 -6.38
N GLY A 23 9.55 31.71 -6.34
CA GLY A 23 8.30 32.47 -6.40
C GLY A 23 8.11 33.42 -5.22
N ILE A 24 8.42 32.98 -4.00
CA ILE A 24 8.35 33.83 -2.80
C ILE A 24 9.39 34.94 -2.87
N SER A 25 10.65 34.61 -3.17
CA SER A 25 11.72 35.60 -3.29
C SER A 25 11.39 36.67 -4.34
N GLN A 26 10.84 36.26 -5.48
CA GLN A 26 10.41 37.19 -6.52
C GLN A 26 9.26 38.08 -6.05
N ARG A 27 8.22 37.51 -5.43
CA ARG A 27 7.07 38.30 -4.95
C ARG A 27 7.44 39.28 -3.85
N VAL A 28 8.35 38.91 -2.96
CA VAL A 28 8.87 39.81 -1.93
C VAL A 28 9.71 40.92 -2.56
N ALA A 29 10.55 40.59 -3.55
CA ALA A 29 11.32 41.58 -4.29
C ALA A 29 10.40 42.58 -5.02
N ASP A 30 9.41 42.10 -5.78
CA ASP A 30 8.45 42.95 -6.50
C ASP A 30 7.67 43.86 -5.53
N TRP A 31 7.31 43.36 -4.34
CA TRP A 31 6.62 44.14 -3.32
C TRP A 31 7.52 45.22 -2.69
N LEU A 32 8.79 44.91 -2.42
CA LEU A 32 9.76 45.86 -1.89
C LEU A 32 10.18 46.92 -2.93
N ASP A 33 10.28 46.53 -4.20
CA ASP A 33 10.66 47.43 -5.30
C ASP A 33 9.52 48.39 -5.68
N GLY A 34 8.26 48.02 -5.43
CA GLY A 34 7.10 48.88 -5.67
C GLY A 34 6.98 49.26 -7.15
N SER A 35 7.02 50.56 -7.46
CA SER A 35 7.11 51.10 -8.83
C SER A 35 8.50 51.64 -9.17
N GLY A 36 9.51 51.35 -8.35
CA GLY A 36 10.83 51.98 -8.38
C GLY A 36 11.74 51.48 -9.49
N GLY A 37 11.57 50.24 -9.96
CA GLY A 37 12.42 49.64 -11.00
C GLY A 37 13.90 49.59 -10.62
N VAL A 38 14.20 49.62 -9.31
CA VAL A 38 15.56 49.70 -8.76
C VAL A 38 16.15 48.31 -8.61
N MET A 39 15.31 47.29 -8.35
CA MET A 39 15.74 45.91 -8.33
C MET A 39 15.77 45.33 -9.76
N THR A 40 16.94 44.79 -10.16
CA THR A 40 17.03 43.93 -11.33
C THR A 40 16.02 42.80 -11.18
N GLY A 41 15.18 42.58 -12.20
CA GLY A 41 14.12 41.56 -12.21
C GLY A 41 14.59 40.14 -11.86
N PRO A 42 13.68 39.16 -11.81
CA PRO A 42 13.99 37.82 -11.31
C PRO A 42 15.24 37.23 -11.97
N PRO A 43 16.11 36.53 -11.21
CA PRO A 43 17.26 35.83 -11.76
C PRO A 43 16.89 35.03 -13.00
N VAL A 44 17.71 35.14 -14.05
CA VAL A 44 17.46 34.51 -15.37
C VAL A 44 17.09 33.03 -15.22
N LEU A 45 17.81 32.31 -14.36
CA LEU A 45 17.55 30.90 -14.07
C LEU A 45 16.12 30.64 -13.54
N LEU A 46 15.60 31.50 -12.66
CA LEU A 46 14.24 31.35 -12.14
C LEU A 46 13.19 31.59 -13.23
N THR A 47 13.45 32.51 -14.16
CA THR A 47 12.56 32.73 -15.31
C THR A 47 12.56 31.53 -16.27
N TRP A 48 13.72 30.91 -16.51
CA TRP A 48 13.82 29.67 -17.28
C TRP A 48 13.08 28.51 -16.58
N GLN A 49 13.22 28.38 -15.26
CA GLN A 49 12.48 27.37 -14.48
C GLN A 49 10.97 27.60 -14.49
N ALA A 50 10.50 28.86 -14.38
CA ALA A 50 9.08 29.19 -14.50
C ALA A 50 8.52 28.78 -15.87
N SER A 51 9.30 28.99 -16.92
CA SER A 51 8.93 28.64 -18.31
C SER A 51 8.84 27.14 -18.57
N ALA A 52 9.41 26.30 -17.68
CA ALA A 52 9.25 24.85 -17.73
C ALA A 52 7.89 24.35 -17.22
N ILE A 53 7.13 25.19 -16.49
CA ILE A 53 5.85 24.77 -15.90
C ILE A 53 4.78 24.49 -16.96
N PRO A 54 4.52 25.37 -17.95
CA PRO A 54 3.54 25.08 -18.99
C PRO A 54 3.78 23.77 -19.77
N PRO A 55 4.99 23.46 -20.29
CA PRO A 55 5.23 22.20 -20.97
C PRO A 55 5.09 20.99 -20.03
N LEU A 56 5.48 21.11 -18.75
CA LEU A 56 5.24 20.06 -17.76
C LEU A 56 3.73 19.80 -17.57
N LEU A 57 2.91 20.86 -17.47
CA LEU A 57 1.45 20.73 -17.35
C LEU A 57 0.81 20.09 -18.59
N ILE A 58 1.31 20.38 -19.79
CA ILE A 58 0.85 19.72 -21.03
C ILE A 58 1.14 18.22 -20.97
N VAL A 59 2.35 17.81 -20.57
CA VAL A 59 2.69 16.40 -20.43
C VAL A 59 1.81 15.71 -19.40
N LEU A 60 1.57 16.35 -18.25
CA LEU A 60 0.68 15.83 -17.21
C LEU A 60 -0.76 15.71 -17.72
N LEU A 61 -1.26 16.70 -18.46
CA LEU A 61 -2.60 16.66 -19.05
C LEU A 61 -2.74 15.49 -20.02
N VAL A 62 -1.76 15.27 -20.89
CA VAL A 62 -1.74 14.13 -21.83
C VAL A 62 -1.70 12.81 -21.07
N LEU A 63 -0.85 12.70 -20.04
CA LEU A 63 -0.74 11.50 -19.22
C LEU A 63 -2.06 11.19 -18.49
N PHE A 64 -2.69 12.19 -17.88
CA PHE A 64 -3.96 12.02 -17.18
C PHE A 64 -5.12 11.74 -18.13
N ALA A 65 -5.16 12.35 -19.32
CA ALA A 65 -6.14 12.03 -20.35
C ALA A 65 -5.98 10.58 -20.85
N TRP A 66 -4.74 10.13 -21.04
CA TRP A 66 -4.45 8.74 -21.39
C TRP A 66 -4.88 7.76 -20.29
N LEU A 67 -4.58 8.07 -19.02
CA LEU A 67 -5.03 7.28 -17.87
C LEU A 67 -6.56 7.26 -17.76
N ALA A 68 -7.24 8.40 -17.91
CA ALA A 68 -8.69 8.50 -17.88
C ALA A 68 -9.35 7.65 -18.98
N ARG A 69 -8.85 7.76 -20.22
CA ARG A 69 -9.29 6.93 -21.34
C ARG A 69 -9.08 5.45 -21.06
N ARG A 70 -7.91 5.08 -20.54
CA ARG A 70 -7.61 3.69 -20.18
C ARG A 70 -8.53 3.16 -19.10
N THR A 71 -8.76 3.93 -18.04
CA THR A 71 -9.65 3.53 -16.94
C THR A 71 -11.09 3.42 -17.41
N TRP A 72 -11.52 4.26 -18.35
CA TRP A 72 -12.82 4.14 -19.00
C TRP A 72 -12.94 2.86 -19.85
N LEU A 73 -11.91 2.52 -20.63
CA LEU A 73 -11.86 1.27 -21.38
C LEU A 73 -11.87 0.05 -20.44
N LEU A 74 -11.08 0.09 -19.36
CA LEU A 74 -11.05 -0.96 -18.35
C LEU A 74 -12.41 -1.13 -17.68
N ARG A 75 -13.06 -0.02 -17.31
CA ARG A 75 -14.42 -0.06 -16.75
C ARG A 75 -15.39 -0.76 -17.70
N ARG A 76 -15.30 -0.52 -19.02
CA ARG A 76 -16.16 -1.21 -20.00
C ARG A 76 -15.92 -2.72 -19.98
N ALA A 77 -14.66 -3.16 -20.04
CA ALA A 77 -14.32 -4.58 -19.94
C ALA A 77 -14.74 -5.21 -18.60
N GLU A 78 -14.65 -4.46 -17.51
CA GLU A 78 -15.09 -4.91 -16.18
C GLU A 78 -16.61 -5.01 -16.08
N MET A 79 -17.40 -4.25 -16.85
CA MET A 79 -18.86 -4.44 -16.90
C MET A 79 -19.19 -5.84 -17.41
N ASP A 80 -18.57 -6.25 -18.53
CA ASP A 80 -18.74 -7.58 -19.12
C ASP A 80 -18.20 -8.69 -18.19
N ALA A 81 -17.16 -8.40 -17.40
CA ALA A 81 -16.64 -9.35 -16.41
C ALA A 81 -17.59 -9.54 -15.22
N VAL A 82 -18.12 -8.43 -14.67
CA VAL A 82 -19.09 -8.47 -13.57
C VAL A 82 -20.38 -9.18 -13.98
N GLU A 83 -20.87 -8.95 -15.20
CA GLU A 83 -22.06 -9.65 -15.71
C GLU A 83 -21.83 -11.16 -15.85
N ARG A 84 -20.62 -11.59 -16.25
CA ARG A 84 -20.25 -13.01 -16.29
C ARG A 84 -20.07 -13.62 -14.90
N ASP A 85 -19.49 -12.88 -13.96
CA ASP A 85 -19.31 -13.32 -12.58
C ASP A 85 -20.66 -13.58 -11.86
N HIS A 86 -21.72 -12.88 -12.29
CA HIS A 86 -23.07 -12.91 -11.69
C HIS A 86 -24.15 -13.41 -12.65
N HIS A 87 -23.79 -14.34 -13.53
CA HIS A 87 -24.71 -14.88 -14.53
C HIS A 87 -25.93 -15.53 -13.86
N GLY A 88 -27.14 -15.12 -14.26
CA GLY A 88 -28.41 -15.63 -13.71
C GLY A 88 -29.05 -14.78 -12.61
N GLU A 89 -28.37 -13.74 -12.11
CA GLU A 89 -28.99 -12.75 -11.22
C GLU A 89 -29.76 -11.67 -12.03
N PRO A 90 -30.82 -11.05 -11.47
CA PRO A 90 -31.52 -9.95 -12.12
C PRO A 90 -30.57 -8.80 -12.46
N GLN A 91 -30.50 -8.43 -13.74
CA GLN A 91 -29.54 -7.42 -14.19
C GLN A 91 -29.86 -6.03 -13.62
N ASP A 92 -28.88 -5.42 -12.95
CA ASP A 92 -28.89 -4.03 -12.52
C ASP A 92 -27.68 -3.30 -13.11
N THR A 93 -27.91 -2.60 -14.23
CA THR A 93 -26.87 -1.85 -14.94
C THR A 93 -26.19 -0.79 -14.06
N THR A 94 -26.92 -0.18 -13.13
CA THR A 94 -26.37 0.84 -12.22
C THR A 94 -25.38 0.21 -11.25
N ARG A 95 -25.74 -0.95 -10.70
CA ARG A 95 -24.89 -1.70 -9.78
C ARG A 95 -23.70 -2.33 -10.48
N THR A 96 -23.89 -2.96 -11.63
CA THR A 96 -22.78 -3.45 -12.49
C THR A 96 -21.79 -2.33 -12.77
N ARG A 97 -22.29 -1.16 -13.22
CA ARG A 97 -21.46 0.01 -13.48
C ARG A 97 -20.69 0.47 -12.24
N ARG A 98 -21.31 0.43 -11.06
CA ARG A 98 -20.65 0.83 -9.81
C ARG A 98 -19.52 -0.12 -9.44
N ILE A 99 -19.75 -1.44 -9.49
CA ILE A 99 -18.73 -2.46 -9.20
C ILE A 99 -17.57 -2.36 -10.19
N ALA A 100 -17.88 -2.31 -11.50
CA ALA A 100 -16.88 -2.17 -12.55
C ALA A 100 -16.07 -0.88 -12.43
N SER A 101 -16.72 0.23 -12.06
CA SER A 101 -16.02 1.50 -11.81
C SER A 101 -15.08 1.39 -10.62
N THR A 102 -15.49 0.75 -9.52
CA THR A 102 -14.63 0.55 -8.34
C THR A 102 -13.41 -0.32 -8.67
N ARG A 103 -13.60 -1.45 -9.38
CA ARG A 103 -12.48 -2.30 -9.85
C ARG A 103 -11.51 -1.51 -10.74
N ALA A 104 -12.04 -0.76 -11.71
CA ALA A 104 -11.23 0.03 -12.63
C ALA A 104 -10.46 1.16 -11.91
N MET A 105 -11.07 1.82 -10.93
CA MET A 105 -10.40 2.86 -10.13
C MET A 105 -9.35 2.28 -9.19
N ALA A 106 -9.60 1.12 -8.57
CA ALA A 106 -8.63 0.43 -7.73
C ALA A 106 -7.35 0.08 -8.49
N ALA A 107 -7.48 -0.30 -9.78
CA ALA A 107 -6.34 -0.56 -10.66
C ALA A 107 -5.50 0.69 -11.00
N LEU A 108 -6.00 1.91 -10.72
CA LEU A 108 -5.25 3.14 -10.98
C LEU A 108 -4.04 3.28 -10.05
N THR A 109 -4.12 2.76 -8.81
CA THR A 109 -2.98 2.71 -7.89
C THR A 109 -1.79 2.00 -8.53
N ASP A 110 -2.03 1.03 -9.42
CA ASP A 110 -0.96 0.32 -10.10
C ASP A 110 -0.13 1.22 -11.04
N ARG A 111 -0.64 2.40 -11.39
CA ARG A 111 -0.02 3.39 -12.27
C ARG A 111 0.77 4.46 -11.55
N ALA A 112 0.70 4.54 -10.22
CA ALA A 112 1.42 5.57 -9.46
C ALA A 112 2.95 5.59 -9.75
N PRO A 113 3.65 4.44 -9.84
CA PRO A 113 5.05 4.41 -10.26
C PRO A 113 5.33 5.02 -11.64
N LEU A 114 4.42 4.83 -12.60
CA LEU A 114 4.55 5.38 -13.95
C LEU A 114 4.40 6.91 -13.92
N VAL A 115 3.39 7.40 -13.19
CA VAL A 115 3.13 8.84 -13.06
C VAL A 115 4.30 9.54 -12.41
N VAL A 116 4.84 8.99 -11.32
CA VAL A 116 6.02 9.57 -10.67
C VAL A 116 7.25 9.49 -11.56
N GLY A 117 7.50 8.36 -12.23
CA GLY A 117 8.65 8.22 -13.13
C GLY A 117 8.63 9.18 -14.32
N ILE A 118 7.48 9.36 -14.98
CA ILE A 118 7.34 10.31 -16.09
C ILE A 118 7.50 11.74 -15.59
N THR A 119 6.75 12.11 -14.55
CA THR A 119 6.82 13.47 -13.97
C THR A 119 8.24 13.79 -13.53
N SER A 120 8.93 12.86 -12.86
CA SER A 120 10.31 13.09 -12.43
C SER A 120 11.26 13.24 -13.62
N THR A 121 11.16 12.37 -14.62
CA THR A 121 12.05 12.41 -15.78
C THR A 121 11.86 13.71 -16.56
N VAL A 122 10.62 14.12 -16.80
CA VAL A 122 10.30 15.34 -17.55
C VAL A 122 10.72 16.59 -16.79
N THR A 123 10.44 16.66 -15.49
CA THR A 123 10.89 17.78 -14.65
C THR A 123 12.41 17.89 -14.63
N LEU A 124 13.14 16.76 -14.55
CA LEU A 124 14.60 16.76 -14.59
C LEU A 124 15.12 17.28 -15.94
N LEU A 125 14.56 16.81 -17.06
CA LEU A 125 14.97 17.24 -18.40
C LEU A 125 14.68 18.72 -18.64
N LEU A 126 13.50 19.19 -18.25
CA LEU A 126 13.14 20.60 -18.36
C LEU A 126 13.99 21.48 -17.44
N GLY A 127 14.32 21.01 -16.24
CA GLY A 127 15.24 21.70 -15.32
C GLY A 127 16.66 21.79 -15.87
N ALA A 128 17.17 20.73 -16.48
CA ALA A 128 18.46 20.73 -17.16
C ALA A 128 18.45 21.69 -18.37
N ALA A 129 17.39 21.68 -19.18
CA ALA A 129 17.23 22.60 -20.30
C ALA A 129 17.15 24.06 -19.82
N ALA A 130 16.45 24.33 -18.72
CA ALA A 130 16.40 25.65 -18.08
C ALA A 130 17.77 26.13 -17.62
N LEU A 131 18.57 25.24 -17.01
CA LEU A 131 19.93 25.54 -16.58
C LEU A 131 20.86 25.85 -17.76
N VAL A 132 20.85 24.99 -18.79
CA VAL A 132 21.65 25.16 -20.00
C VAL A 132 21.24 26.43 -20.74
N GLY A 133 19.94 26.67 -20.89
CA GLY A 133 19.40 27.88 -21.52
C GLY A 133 19.86 29.14 -20.79
N ALA A 134 19.68 29.20 -19.47
CA ALA A 134 20.13 30.33 -18.66
C ALA A 134 21.64 30.58 -18.75
N ALA A 135 22.45 29.53 -18.71
CA ALA A 135 23.92 29.63 -18.76
C ALA A 135 24.44 30.03 -20.14
N ALA A 136 23.82 29.53 -21.21
CA ALA A 136 24.26 29.79 -22.58
C ALA A 136 23.86 31.17 -23.09
N THR A 137 22.69 31.67 -22.69
CA THR A 137 22.14 32.93 -23.24
C THR A 137 22.41 34.13 -22.33
N GLY A 138 22.54 33.92 -21.02
CA GLY A 138 22.58 35.01 -20.04
C GLY A 138 21.30 35.84 -19.98
N ASP A 139 20.24 35.42 -20.67
CA ASP A 139 19.02 36.17 -20.92
C ASP A 139 17.78 35.31 -20.65
N VAL A 140 16.66 35.95 -20.30
CA VAL A 140 15.37 35.26 -20.09
C VAL A 140 14.87 34.61 -21.40
N PRO A 141 14.08 33.52 -21.34
CA PRO A 141 13.66 32.74 -22.50
C PRO A 141 13.11 33.57 -23.67
N GLY A 142 12.22 34.52 -23.40
CA GLY A 142 11.64 35.38 -24.42
C GLY A 142 12.69 36.24 -25.15
N ARG A 143 13.64 36.81 -24.38
CA ARG A 143 14.73 37.61 -24.94
C ARG A 143 15.75 36.77 -25.71
N ALA A 144 16.06 35.59 -25.20
CA ALA A 144 16.98 34.64 -25.81
C ALA A 144 16.45 34.07 -27.14
N ALA A 145 15.14 33.98 -27.31
CA ALA A 145 14.51 33.52 -28.54
C ALA A 145 14.33 34.64 -29.60
N ARG A 146 14.71 35.89 -29.31
CA ARG A 146 14.61 36.99 -30.29
C ARG A 146 15.49 36.72 -31.51
N GLY A 147 14.94 36.93 -32.70
CA GLY A 147 15.63 36.67 -33.96
C GLY A 147 15.60 35.21 -34.41
N THR A 148 14.91 34.32 -33.67
CA THR A 148 14.57 32.97 -34.13
C THR A 148 13.24 32.97 -34.88
N TYR A 149 12.73 31.78 -35.25
CA TYR A 149 11.42 31.65 -35.89
C TYR A 149 10.29 32.21 -34.98
N SER A 150 9.32 32.89 -35.59
CA SER A 150 8.20 33.55 -34.88
C SER A 150 7.45 32.63 -33.90
N PHE A 151 7.29 31.35 -34.27
CA PHE A 151 6.68 30.34 -33.41
C PHE A 151 7.51 30.06 -32.14
N VAL A 152 8.84 29.98 -32.26
CA VAL A 152 9.74 29.71 -31.14
C VAL A 152 9.76 30.88 -30.18
N GLN A 153 9.88 32.10 -30.71
CA GLN A 153 9.83 33.32 -29.91
C GLN A 153 8.48 33.47 -29.19
N GLY A 154 7.35 33.32 -29.91
CA GLY A 154 6.02 33.40 -29.30
C GLY A 154 5.77 32.33 -28.24
N SER A 155 6.29 31.12 -28.44
CA SER A 155 6.21 30.04 -27.44
C SER A 155 7.03 30.35 -26.20
N ALA A 156 8.25 30.89 -26.36
CA ALA A 156 9.12 31.27 -25.25
C ALA A 156 8.53 32.42 -24.42
N ASP A 157 8.01 33.46 -25.08
CA ASP A 157 7.34 34.59 -24.42
C ASP A 157 6.09 34.12 -23.66
N THR A 158 5.26 33.26 -24.29
CA THR A 158 4.06 32.70 -23.67
C THR A 158 4.40 31.82 -22.48
N ALA A 159 5.38 30.92 -22.61
CA ALA A 159 5.80 30.02 -21.54
C ALA A 159 6.34 30.79 -20.34
N GLN A 160 7.13 31.84 -20.59
CA GLN A 160 7.65 32.73 -19.56
C GLN A 160 6.53 33.46 -18.82
N GLY A 161 5.62 34.10 -19.55
CA GLY A 161 4.50 34.85 -18.95
C GLY A 161 3.56 33.94 -18.15
N LEU A 162 3.12 32.84 -18.77
CA LEU A 162 2.20 31.89 -18.15
C LEU A 162 2.86 31.19 -16.94
N GLY A 163 4.14 30.81 -17.05
CA GLY A 163 4.91 30.20 -15.97
C GLY A 163 4.93 31.06 -14.72
N SER A 164 5.20 32.36 -14.86
CA SER A 164 5.21 33.31 -13.73
C SER A 164 3.85 33.40 -13.01
N TRP A 165 2.75 33.47 -13.76
CA TRP A 165 1.40 33.44 -13.20
C TRP A 165 1.09 32.12 -12.49
N LEU A 166 1.49 30.99 -13.08
CA LEU A 166 1.26 29.66 -12.52
C LEU A 166 2.02 29.43 -11.22
N ILE A 167 3.23 29.96 -11.05
CA ILE A 167 3.94 29.92 -9.76
C ILE A 167 3.12 30.61 -8.68
N SER A 168 2.61 31.80 -8.99
CA SER A 168 1.86 32.62 -8.05
C SER A 168 0.52 31.97 -7.67
N PHE A 169 -0.18 31.44 -8.67
CA PHE A 169 -1.40 30.65 -8.46
C PHE A 169 -1.13 29.37 -7.67
N GLY A 170 -0.06 28.65 -8.01
CA GLY A 170 0.37 27.43 -7.33
C GLY A 170 0.68 27.66 -5.85
N PHE A 171 1.32 28.79 -5.51
CA PHE A 171 1.57 29.18 -4.14
C PHE A 171 0.27 29.43 -3.35
N ILE A 172 -0.67 30.18 -3.92
CA ILE A 172 -1.99 30.40 -3.30
C ILE A 172 -2.71 29.07 -3.08
N LEU A 173 -2.69 28.20 -4.09
CA LEU A 173 -3.27 26.86 -3.98
C LEU A 173 -2.61 26.04 -2.88
N PHE A 174 -1.27 26.06 -2.80
CA PHE A 174 -0.50 25.36 -1.78
C PHE A 174 -0.87 25.82 -0.36
N VAL A 175 -0.92 27.13 -0.11
CA VAL A 175 -1.32 27.69 1.20
C VAL A 175 -2.77 27.34 1.52
N THR A 176 -3.67 27.47 0.55
CA THR A 176 -5.11 27.19 0.73
C THR A 176 -5.34 25.71 1.03
N TRP A 177 -4.66 24.81 0.31
CA TRP A 177 -4.71 23.37 0.56
C TRP A 177 -4.04 22.98 1.87
N GLY A 178 -2.92 23.60 2.24
CA GLY A 178 -2.28 23.38 3.54
C GLY A 178 -3.22 23.71 4.70
N ARG A 179 -3.93 24.85 4.60
CA ARG A 179 -4.97 25.24 5.57
C ARG A 179 -6.16 24.28 5.57
N ARG A 180 -6.59 23.80 4.40
CA ARG A 180 -7.69 22.84 4.28
C ARG A 180 -7.31 21.47 4.86
N ALA A 181 -6.13 20.97 4.55
CA ALA A 181 -5.58 19.74 5.12
C ALA A 181 -5.50 19.81 6.64
N TYR A 182 -5.18 20.98 7.20
CA TYR A 182 -5.23 21.18 8.65
C TYR A 182 -6.67 21.14 9.20
N LYS A 183 -7.71 21.54 8.47
CA LYS A 183 -9.09 21.65 8.99
C LYS A 183 -10.01 20.46 8.66
N ASP A 184 -9.75 19.72 7.58
CA ASP A 184 -10.65 18.71 7.02
C ASP A 184 -10.24 17.27 7.44
N PRO A 185 -11.07 16.55 8.22
CA PRO A 185 -10.79 15.17 8.63
C PRO A 185 -10.59 14.19 7.47
N ALA A 186 -11.27 14.38 6.34
CA ALA A 186 -11.15 13.50 5.17
C ALA A 186 -9.79 13.70 4.46
N ALA A 187 -9.33 14.95 4.38
CA ALA A 187 -8.00 15.27 3.86
C ALA A 187 -6.88 14.71 4.78
N ARG A 188 -7.03 14.83 6.10
CA ARG A 188 -6.10 14.24 7.08
C ARG A 188 -5.99 12.73 6.94
N ARG A 189 -7.10 12.02 6.70
CA ARG A 189 -7.09 10.55 6.51
C ARG A 189 -6.24 10.12 5.31
N THR A 190 -6.31 10.87 4.21
CA THR A 190 -5.54 10.58 2.98
C THR A 190 -4.05 10.84 3.21
N ILE A 191 -3.71 11.95 3.88
CA ILE A 191 -2.33 12.26 4.28
C ILE A 191 -1.79 11.21 5.26
N GLY A 192 -2.64 10.70 6.15
CA GLY A 192 -2.32 9.64 7.11
C GLY A 192 -1.75 8.39 6.44
N ILE A 193 -2.28 7.97 5.29
CA ILE A 193 -1.75 6.81 4.55
C ILE A 193 -0.31 7.07 4.06
N LEU A 194 -0.05 8.25 3.50
CA LEU A 194 1.30 8.62 3.06
C LEU A 194 2.26 8.71 4.25
N TRP A 195 1.76 9.24 5.37
CA TRP A 195 2.48 9.33 6.63
C TRP A 195 2.77 7.95 7.24
N ASP A 196 1.85 7.00 7.18
CA ASP A 196 2.02 5.64 7.68
C ASP A 196 3.11 4.87 6.92
N VAL A 197 3.24 5.13 5.62
CA VAL A 197 4.33 4.61 4.79
C VAL A 197 5.65 5.30 5.15
N GLY A 198 5.64 6.61 5.35
CA GLY A 198 6.84 7.36 5.74
C GLY A 198 7.36 6.99 7.13
N THR A 199 6.47 6.89 8.11
CA THR A 199 6.75 6.53 9.52
C THR A 199 7.01 5.03 9.72
N PHE A 200 6.88 4.20 8.70
CA PHE A 200 7.32 2.81 8.78
C PHE A 200 8.85 2.69 8.75
N TRP A 201 9.55 3.62 8.11
CA TRP A 201 11.01 3.55 7.94
C TRP A 201 11.74 4.19 9.13
N PRO A 202 12.85 3.59 9.61
CA PRO A 202 13.59 4.12 10.75
C PRO A 202 14.20 5.49 10.43
N ARG A 203 14.45 6.32 11.46
CA ARG A 203 15.06 7.65 11.29
C ARG A 203 16.46 7.59 10.68
N ALA A 204 17.14 6.45 10.79
CA ALA A 204 18.40 6.19 10.10
C ALA A 204 18.30 6.38 8.57
N ALA A 205 17.11 6.22 7.99
CA ALA A 205 16.88 6.47 6.57
C ALA A 205 16.79 7.97 6.21
N HIS A 206 16.39 8.84 7.15
CA HIS A 206 16.39 10.30 6.98
C HIS A 206 16.22 11.06 8.32
N PRO A 207 17.08 12.05 8.65
CA PRO A 207 17.10 12.71 9.97
C PRO A 207 15.81 13.48 10.31
N PHE A 208 15.09 13.98 9.30
CA PHE A 208 13.79 14.66 9.47
C PHE A 208 12.59 13.71 9.36
N ALA A 209 12.81 12.39 9.22
CA ALA A 209 11.70 11.46 9.27
C ALA A 209 11.03 11.52 10.66
N PRO A 210 9.69 11.51 10.72
CA PRO A 210 8.97 11.37 11.97
C PRO A 210 9.34 10.08 12.73
N PRO A 211 9.08 10.00 14.05
CA PRO A 211 9.33 8.79 14.83
C PRO A 211 8.69 7.56 14.18
N CYS A 212 9.46 6.48 14.08
CA CYS A 212 9.04 5.27 13.40
C CYS A 212 8.29 4.35 14.37
N TYR A 213 7.04 4.01 14.08
CA TYR A 213 6.31 3.06 14.95
C TYR A 213 6.82 1.62 14.76
N ALA A 214 7.44 1.30 13.61
CA ALA A 214 7.98 -0.03 13.33
C ALA A 214 9.20 -0.36 14.21
N GLU A 215 9.97 0.66 14.65
CA GLU A 215 11.08 0.50 15.62
C GLU A 215 10.60 -0.07 16.96
N ARG A 216 9.31 0.08 17.29
CA ARG A 216 8.67 -0.56 18.44
C ARG A 216 7.88 -1.81 18.05
N ALA A 217 7.00 -1.68 17.07
CA ALA A 217 6.03 -2.74 16.74
C ALA A 217 6.70 -4.01 16.22
N VAL A 218 7.77 -3.90 15.41
CA VAL A 218 8.42 -5.06 14.81
C VAL A 218 9.23 -5.86 15.85
N PRO A 219 10.07 -5.25 16.69
CA PRO A 219 10.74 -5.97 17.79
C PRO A 219 9.77 -6.60 18.78
N ASP A 220 8.72 -5.88 19.20
CA ASP A 220 7.72 -6.41 20.16
C ASP A 220 7.00 -7.64 19.59
N LEU A 221 6.59 -7.59 18.31
CA LEU A 221 5.94 -8.71 17.63
C LEU A 221 6.89 -9.89 17.48
N THR A 222 8.15 -9.63 17.09
CA THR A 222 9.19 -10.65 16.95
C THR A 222 9.47 -11.32 18.30
N TRP A 223 9.65 -10.53 19.36
CA TRP A 223 9.89 -11.03 20.70
C TRP A 223 8.73 -11.89 21.20
N ARG A 224 7.48 -11.44 21.00
CA ARG A 224 6.29 -12.20 21.39
C ARG A 224 6.22 -13.54 20.67
N MET A 225 6.41 -13.55 19.34
CA MET A 225 6.40 -14.79 18.55
C MET A 225 7.52 -15.75 18.98
N ALA A 226 8.75 -15.24 19.12
CA ALA A 226 9.90 -16.05 19.46
C ALA A 226 9.81 -16.61 20.88
N THR A 227 9.43 -15.79 21.86
CA THR A 227 9.27 -16.22 23.26
C THR A 227 8.15 -17.24 23.40
N TRP A 228 6.99 -17.01 22.76
CA TRP A 228 5.89 -17.98 22.80
C TRP A 228 6.27 -19.31 22.15
N THR A 229 6.93 -19.27 20.99
CA THR A 229 7.37 -20.46 20.26
C THR A 229 8.41 -21.27 21.05
N ARG A 230 9.35 -20.60 21.74
CA ARG A 230 10.32 -21.27 22.61
C ARG A 230 9.69 -21.88 23.86
N ALA A 231 8.76 -21.15 24.49
CA ALA A 231 8.13 -21.61 25.72
C ALA A 231 7.18 -22.81 25.49
N THR A 232 6.47 -22.81 24.36
CA THR A 232 5.45 -23.83 24.09
C THR A 232 5.92 -24.94 23.15
N GLY A 233 6.99 -24.70 22.39
CA GLY A 233 7.34 -25.53 21.24
C GLY A 233 6.32 -25.47 20.10
N GLY A 234 5.29 -24.63 20.21
CA GLY A 234 4.15 -24.57 19.30
C GLY A 234 4.44 -23.91 17.96
N ARG A 235 3.40 -23.87 17.12
CA ARG A 235 3.35 -23.19 15.82
C ARG A 235 2.20 -22.17 15.86
N LEU A 236 2.33 -21.06 15.14
CA LEU A 236 1.35 -19.96 15.19
C LEU A 236 1.00 -19.43 13.80
N VAL A 237 -0.19 -18.85 13.66
CA VAL A 237 -0.57 -18.06 12.48
C VAL A 237 -0.49 -16.58 12.84
N LEU A 238 0.28 -15.82 12.06
CA LEU A 238 0.35 -14.37 12.13
C LEU A 238 -0.56 -13.76 11.06
N SER A 239 -1.63 -13.09 11.51
CA SER A 239 -2.61 -12.44 10.65
C SER A 239 -2.32 -10.93 10.54
N GLY A 240 -2.17 -10.41 9.33
CA GLY A 240 -1.89 -8.99 9.06
C GLY A 240 -2.80 -8.38 8.01
N HIS A 241 -3.63 -7.40 8.41
CA HIS A 241 -4.42 -6.55 7.51
C HIS A 241 -3.60 -5.35 7.06
N SER A 242 -3.65 -4.99 5.77
CA SER A 242 -3.11 -3.70 5.30
C SER A 242 -1.66 -3.48 5.78
N GLN A 243 -1.37 -2.39 6.49
CA GLN A 243 -0.06 -2.11 7.09
C GLN A 243 0.41 -3.20 8.07
N GLY A 244 -0.51 -3.89 8.74
CA GLY A 244 -0.21 -5.06 9.57
C GLY A 244 0.42 -6.21 8.77
N SER A 245 0.14 -6.34 7.48
CA SER A 245 0.84 -7.33 6.63
C SER A 245 2.31 -6.99 6.41
N VAL A 246 2.65 -5.70 6.37
CA VAL A 246 4.02 -5.21 6.24
C VAL A 246 4.79 -5.45 7.54
N LEU A 247 4.16 -5.15 8.69
CA LEU A 247 4.70 -5.46 10.01
C LEU A 247 4.88 -6.97 10.21
N ALA A 248 3.92 -7.78 9.74
CA ALA A 248 4.00 -9.23 9.83
C ALA A 248 5.18 -9.80 9.04
N ALA A 249 5.38 -9.34 7.81
CA ALA A 249 6.54 -9.73 6.99
C ALA A 249 7.85 -9.27 7.64
N ALA A 250 7.92 -8.01 8.10
CA ALA A 250 9.10 -7.47 8.77
C ALA A 250 9.48 -8.23 10.04
N ALA A 251 8.49 -8.59 10.87
CA ALA A 251 8.73 -9.36 12.10
C ALA A 251 9.13 -10.81 11.80
N ALA A 252 8.53 -11.44 10.79
CA ALA A 252 8.90 -12.77 10.36
C ALA A 252 10.37 -12.84 9.90
N TRP A 253 10.88 -11.82 9.18
CA TRP A 253 12.29 -11.73 8.79
C TRP A 253 13.26 -11.56 9.97
N GLN A 254 12.80 -11.07 11.13
CA GLN A 254 13.66 -10.94 12.32
C GLN A 254 13.73 -12.21 13.18
N LEU A 255 12.84 -13.19 12.95
CA LEU A 255 12.91 -14.49 13.63
C LEU A 255 14.12 -15.32 13.20
N LYS A 256 14.64 -16.18 14.08
CA LYS A 256 15.64 -17.18 13.69
C LYS A 256 15.03 -18.17 12.68
N PRO A 257 15.80 -18.77 11.75
CA PRO A 257 15.26 -19.70 10.76
C PRO A 257 14.43 -20.86 11.34
N SER A 258 14.82 -21.40 12.50
CA SER A 258 14.10 -22.47 13.18
C SER A 258 12.76 -22.05 13.77
N GLU A 259 12.63 -20.78 14.18
CA GLU A 259 11.40 -20.19 14.72
C GLU A 259 10.49 -19.74 13.56
N ARG A 260 11.07 -19.15 12.51
CA ARG A 260 10.36 -18.69 11.31
C ARG A 260 9.60 -19.81 10.60
N ARG A 261 10.18 -21.02 10.54
CA ARG A 261 9.53 -22.24 10.00
C ARG A 261 8.35 -22.76 10.83
N ARG A 262 8.03 -22.13 11.97
CA ARG A 262 6.86 -22.46 12.80
C ARG A 262 5.74 -21.44 12.66
N VAL A 263 5.92 -20.45 11.79
CA VAL A 263 4.96 -19.37 11.55
C VAL A 263 4.25 -19.61 10.23
N GLY A 264 2.92 -19.60 10.25
CA GLY A 264 2.08 -19.40 9.08
C GLY A 264 1.70 -17.93 8.94
N LEU A 265 1.69 -17.39 7.73
CA LEU A 265 1.28 -16.01 7.45
C LEU A 265 -0.12 -15.97 6.82
N LEU A 266 -0.98 -15.10 7.33
CA LEU A 266 -2.27 -14.76 6.73
C LEU A 266 -2.32 -13.26 6.47
N THR A 267 -2.05 -12.84 5.24
CA THR A 267 -2.09 -11.42 4.85
C THR A 267 -3.37 -11.11 4.11
N TYR A 268 -3.90 -9.90 4.25
CA TYR A 268 -5.12 -9.51 3.55
C TYR A 268 -5.25 -8.02 3.41
N GLY A 269 -5.84 -7.58 2.29
CA GLY A 269 -5.75 -6.18 1.88
C GLY A 269 -4.30 -5.72 1.81
N SER A 270 -3.36 -6.58 1.42
CA SER A 270 -1.94 -6.36 1.64
C SER A 270 -1.32 -5.41 0.60
N PRO A 271 -0.66 -4.31 1.02
CA PRO A 271 0.07 -3.41 0.14
C PRO A 271 1.50 -3.90 -0.18
N LEU A 272 1.86 -5.13 0.19
CA LEU A 272 3.24 -5.67 0.08
C LEU A 272 3.79 -5.56 -1.34
N GLU A 273 3.07 -6.02 -2.36
CA GLU A 273 3.50 -5.86 -3.76
C GLU A 273 3.16 -4.47 -4.28
N ARG A 274 1.86 -4.11 -4.22
CA ARG A 274 1.31 -2.94 -4.91
C ARG A 274 1.92 -1.62 -4.48
N LEU A 275 2.35 -1.50 -3.22
CA LEU A 275 2.99 -0.32 -2.67
C LEU A 275 4.45 -0.61 -2.27
N TYR A 276 4.67 -1.44 -1.25
CA TYR A 276 6.01 -1.58 -0.69
C TYR A 276 7.02 -2.17 -1.70
N GLY A 277 6.66 -3.20 -2.45
CA GLY A 277 7.55 -3.85 -3.40
C GLY A 277 7.87 -2.98 -4.62
N ARG A 278 6.96 -2.11 -5.03
CA ARG A 278 7.19 -1.20 -6.18
C ARG A 278 8.05 0.01 -5.82
N TRP A 279 7.90 0.51 -4.59
CA TRP A 279 8.59 1.71 -4.10
C TRP A 279 9.90 1.37 -3.38
N PHE A 280 9.96 0.24 -2.69
CA PHE A 280 11.11 -0.25 -1.92
C PHE A 280 11.49 -1.70 -2.29
N PRO A 281 11.84 -1.97 -3.56
CA PRO A 281 12.06 -3.34 -4.06
C PRO A 281 13.24 -4.06 -3.40
N ALA A 282 14.18 -3.34 -2.79
CA ALA A 282 15.28 -3.97 -2.05
C ALA A 282 14.79 -4.72 -0.80
N HIS A 283 13.70 -4.26 -0.18
CA HIS A 283 13.16 -4.83 1.06
C HIS A 283 11.92 -5.70 0.80
N PHE A 284 11.02 -5.23 -0.08
CA PHE A 284 9.73 -5.88 -0.34
C PHE A 284 9.57 -6.31 -1.81
N GLY A 285 10.67 -6.44 -2.56
CA GLY A 285 10.63 -6.89 -3.95
C GLY A 285 10.34 -8.38 -4.08
N PRO A 286 10.11 -8.87 -5.33
CA PRO A 286 9.78 -10.27 -5.59
C PRO A 286 10.78 -11.26 -4.97
N ALA A 287 12.08 -10.97 -5.04
CA ALA A 287 13.10 -11.85 -4.47
C ALA A 287 12.99 -12.00 -2.94
N ALA A 288 12.80 -10.88 -2.23
CA ALA A 288 12.67 -10.87 -0.77
C ALA A 288 11.36 -11.56 -0.32
N LEU A 289 10.26 -11.31 -1.01
CA LEU A 289 8.97 -11.94 -0.69
C LEU A 289 8.96 -13.44 -1.06
N SER A 290 9.61 -13.85 -2.15
CA SER A 290 9.81 -15.27 -2.46
C SER A 290 10.70 -15.97 -1.45
N ALA A 291 11.72 -15.30 -0.92
CA ALA A 291 12.53 -15.83 0.17
C ALA A 291 11.68 -16.03 1.43
N LEU A 292 10.87 -15.02 1.80
CA LEU A 292 9.96 -15.12 2.93
C LEU A 292 9.03 -16.33 2.80
N HIS A 293 8.38 -16.51 1.65
CA HIS A 293 7.50 -17.66 1.37
C HIS A 293 8.18 -19.01 1.61
N ARG A 294 9.45 -19.16 1.21
CA ARG A 294 10.20 -20.41 1.40
C ARG A 294 10.65 -20.65 2.85
N GLU A 295 10.69 -19.60 3.66
CA GLU A 295 11.26 -19.65 5.00
C GLU A 295 10.21 -19.71 6.11
N VAL A 296 8.98 -19.25 5.84
CA VAL A 296 7.81 -19.51 6.68
C VAL A 296 7.22 -20.87 6.35
N ASP A 297 6.40 -21.44 7.25
CA ASP A 297 5.80 -22.76 7.01
C ASP A 297 4.77 -22.72 5.87
N CYS A 298 3.91 -21.71 5.90
CA CYS A 298 2.87 -21.47 4.93
C CYS A 298 2.51 -20.00 4.88
N TRP A 299 2.01 -19.54 3.74
CA TRP A 299 1.53 -18.18 3.57
C TRP A 299 0.29 -18.18 2.68
N ARG A 300 -0.75 -17.46 3.12
CA ARG A 300 -1.93 -17.12 2.33
C ARG A 300 -2.19 -15.62 2.32
N ASN A 301 -2.54 -15.09 1.16
CA ASN A 301 -2.91 -13.71 0.93
C ASN A 301 -4.34 -13.62 0.36
N LEU A 302 -5.17 -12.78 0.97
CA LEU A 302 -6.55 -12.51 0.54
C LEU A 302 -6.69 -11.08 0.02
N TYR A 303 -7.28 -10.91 -1.15
CA TYR A 303 -7.43 -9.60 -1.78
C TYR A 303 -8.72 -9.51 -2.58
N ARG A 304 -9.18 -8.26 -2.80
CA ARG A 304 -10.32 -7.93 -3.67
C ARG A 304 -9.86 -7.10 -4.85
N LEU A 305 -10.55 -7.24 -5.98
CA LEU A 305 -10.28 -6.41 -7.16
C LEU A 305 -10.71 -4.95 -6.97
N THR A 306 -11.61 -4.71 -6.02
CA THR A 306 -12.14 -3.39 -5.62
C THR A 306 -11.25 -2.68 -4.59
N ASP A 307 -10.24 -3.35 -4.03
CA ASP A 307 -9.34 -2.78 -3.02
C ASP A 307 -8.27 -1.90 -3.69
N PRO A 308 -8.25 -0.57 -3.47
CA PRO A 308 -7.29 0.33 -4.09
C PRO A 308 -5.89 0.26 -3.47
N ILE A 309 -5.74 -0.36 -2.30
CA ILE A 309 -4.48 -0.42 -1.53
C ILE A 309 -3.91 -1.84 -1.60
N GLY A 310 -4.73 -2.81 -1.20
CA GLY A 310 -4.38 -4.21 -1.09
C GLY A 310 -4.51 -4.96 -2.42
N GLY A 311 -3.61 -5.89 -2.68
CA GLY A 311 -3.63 -6.68 -3.91
C GLY A 311 -2.97 -8.05 -3.78
N PRO A 312 -2.85 -8.80 -4.89
CA PRO A 312 -2.05 -10.01 -4.91
C PRO A 312 -0.57 -9.69 -4.67
N VAL A 313 0.14 -10.60 -3.99
CA VAL A 313 1.59 -10.51 -3.75
C VAL A 313 2.38 -10.79 -5.04
N ARG A 314 1.79 -11.56 -5.96
CA ARG A 314 2.32 -11.89 -7.31
C ARG A 314 3.71 -12.52 -7.27
N LEU A 315 3.90 -13.52 -6.41
CA LEU A 315 5.14 -14.30 -6.42
C LEU A 315 5.29 -15.06 -7.75
N PRO A 316 6.52 -15.17 -8.29
CA PRO A 316 6.78 -15.85 -9.56
C PRO A 316 6.62 -17.37 -9.45
N GLY A 317 6.28 -18.00 -10.58
CA GLY A 317 6.17 -19.46 -10.70
C GLY A 317 5.10 -20.07 -9.78
N ASP A 318 5.34 -21.29 -9.33
CA ASP A 318 4.39 -22.07 -8.52
C ASP A 318 4.15 -21.49 -7.11
N CYS A 319 4.99 -20.56 -6.66
CA CYS A 319 4.80 -19.87 -5.38
C CYS A 319 3.58 -18.94 -5.40
N GLY A 320 3.24 -18.38 -6.56
CA GLY A 320 2.13 -17.43 -6.72
C GLY A 320 0.78 -18.01 -6.27
N PRO A 321 0.31 -19.11 -6.87
CA PRO A 321 -0.97 -19.74 -6.50
C PRO A 321 -1.03 -20.28 -5.06
N GLN A 322 0.14 -20.56 -4.45
CA GLN A 322 0.21 -21.00 -3.06
C GLN A 322 -0.07 -19.82 -2.11
N VAL A 323 0.52 -18.65 -2.38
CA VAL A 323 0.35 -17.46 -1.57
C VAL A 323 -0.97 -16.76 -1.88
N ASP A 324 -1.22 -16.39 -3.12
CA ASP A 324 -2.41 -15.63 -3.49
C ASP A 324 -3.62 -16.56 -3.68
N ARG A 325 -4.66 -16.37 -2.86
CA ARG A 325 -5.98 -16.96 -3.13
C ARG A 325 -6.56 -16.34 -4.40
N ALA A 326 -7.48 -17.04 -5.06
CA ALA A 326 -8.38 -16.40 -6.02
C ALA A 326 -9.07 -15.16 -5.39
N PRO A 327 -9.30 -14.08 -6.16
CA PRO A 327 -9.87 -12.84 -5.63
C PRO A 327 -11.15 -13.11 -4.83
N LEU A 328 -11.28 -12.46 -3.68
CA LEU A 328 -12.53 -12.50 -2.92
C LEU A 328 -13.62 -11.79 -3.74
N ARG A 329 -14.85 -12.30 -3.67
CA ARG A 329 -16.01 -11.62 -4.25
C ARG A 329 -16.26 -10.34 -3.49
N ASP A 330 -16.47 -9.24 -4.22
CA ASP A 330 -16.86 -7.96 -3.65
C ASP A 330 -17.73 -7.19 -4.65
N PRO A 331 -19.03 -7.00 -4.37
CA PRO A 331 -19.74 -7.35 -3.14
C PRO A 331 -19.92 -8.88 -2.95
N LEU A 332 -20.21 -9.32 -1.71
CA LEU A 332 -20.48 -10.74 -1.41
C LEU A 332 -21.70 -11.29 -2.17
N ALA A 333 -22.73 -10.46 -2.33
CA ALA A 333 -23.88 -10.73 -3.17
C ALA A 333 -24.12 -9.57 -4.15
N TYR A 334 -24.45 -9.91 -5.39
CA TYR A 334 -24.79 -8.90 -6.38
C TYR A 334 -26.21 -8.38 -6.13
N GLY A 335 -27.23 -9.23 -6.10
CA GLY A 335 -28.60 -8.83 -5.77
C GLY A 335 -28.92 -8.82 -4.27
N ARG A 336 -30.23 -8.82 -3.98
CA ARG A 336 -30.76 -9.22 -2.68
C ARG A 336 -30.94 -10.74 -2.71
N THR A 337 -30.57 -11.41 -1.63
CA THR A 337 -30.82 -12.84 -1.41
C THR A 337 -31.49 -13.04 -0.05
N GLU A 338 -31.93 -14.25 0.29
CA GLU A 338 -32.46 -14.54 1.63
C GLU A 338 -31.42 -14.29 2.72
N GLU A 339 -30.16 -14.65 2.48
CA GLU A 339 -29.02 -14.39 3.37
C GLU A 339 -28.58 -12.91 3.36
N HIS A 340 -28.84 -12.20 2.26
CA HIS A 340 -28.49 -10.78 2.07
C HIS A 340 -29.72 -9.98 1.63
N PRO A 341 -30.67 -9.71 2.55
CA PRO A 341 -31.93 -9.05 2.21
C PRO A 341 -31.73 -7.58 1.77
N LEU A 342 -30.59 -6.99 2.14
CA LEU A 342 -30.14 -5.69 1.65
C LEU A 342 -29.01 -5.87 0.63
N PRO A 343 -28.93 -5.02 -0.42
CA PRO A 343 -27.85 -5.10 -1.39
C PRO A 343 -26.49 -5.00 -0.68
N ALA A 344 -25.67 -6.05 -0.80
CA ALA A 344 -24.38 -6.10 -0.10
C ALA A 344 -23.50 -4.90 -0.49
N PRO A 345 -22.80 -4.27 0.47
CA PRO A 345 -21.93 -3.14 0.18
C PRO A 345 -20.69 -3.59 -0.60
N ILE A 346 -20.12 -2.68 -1.40
CA ILE A 346 -18.77 -2.84 -1.95
C ILE A 346 -17.79 -2.48 -0.83
N LEU A 347 -17.06 -3.46 -0.32
CA LEU A 347 -16.25 -3.34 0.87
C LEU A 347 -14.84 -2.79 0.59
N GLY A 348 -14.29 -3.04 -0.60
CA GLY A 348 -12.94 -2.61 -0.98
C GLY A 348 -11.90 -3.09 0.04
N HIS A 349 -11.25 -2.13 0.70
CA HIS A 349 -10.16 -2.38 1.65
C HIS A 349 -10.58 -2.85 3.05
N GLY A 350 -11.86 -2.76 3.41
CA GLY A 350 -12.36 -3.06 4.75
C GLY A 350 -13.05 -4.41 4.86
N GLY A 351 -13.33 -4.90 6.07
CA GLY A 351 -14.23 -6.06 6.28
C GLY A 351 -13.72 -7.38 5.68
N TYR A 352 -12.41 -7.61 5.67
CA TYR A 352 -11.85 -8.89 5.23
C TYR A 352 -12.10 -10.00 6.25
N GLN A 353 -12.02 -9.72 7.56
CA GLN A 353 -12.20 -10.74 8.60
C GLN A 353 -13.65 -11.24 8.70
N ALA A 354 -14.61 -10.46 8.20
CA ALA A 354 -16.01 -10.84 8.12
C ALA A 354 -16.34 -11.69 6.87
N ASP A 355 -15.39 -11.82 5.94
CA ASP A 355 -15.55 -12.64 4.74
C ASP A 355 -15.43 -14.14 5.12
N PRO A 356 -16.37 -15.01 4.69
CA PRO A 356 -16.30 -16.44 5.01
C PRO A 356 -14.96 -17.09 4.61
N ALA A 357 -14.38 -16.65 3.49
CA ALA A 357 -13.10 -17.13 3.01
C ALA A 357 -11.95 -16.86 4.00
N PHE A 358 -12.07 -15.85 4.85
CA PHE A 358 -11.07 -15.57 5.88
C PHE A 358 -11.02 -16.68 6.93
N ALA A 359 -12.19 -17.10 7.42
CA ALA A 359 -12.28 -18.17 8.40
C ALA A 359 -11.77 -19.50 7.83
N GLU A 360 -12.18 -19.83 6.60
CA GLU A 360 -11.73 -21.04 5.88
C GLU A 360 -10.20 -21.10 5.74
N GLU A 361 -9.59 -20.03 5.23
CA GLU A 361 -8.14 -20.02 4.99
C GLU A 361 -7.35 -19.98 6.31
N ARG A 362 -7.86 -19.30 7.34
CA ARG A 362 -7.29 -19.36 8.69
C ARG A 362 -7.30 -20.78 9.23
N GLU A 363 -8.41 -21.50 9.10
CA GLU A 363 -8.53 -22.89 9.56
C GLU A 363 -7.61 -23.83 8.78
N ARG A 364 -7.49 -23.66 7.46
CA ARG A 364 -6.53 -24.43 6.64
C ARG A 364 -5.09 -24.20 7.07
N LEU A 365 -4.70 -22.95 7.35
CA LEU A 365 -3.36 -22.63 7.87
C LEU A 365 -3.13 -23.27 9.24
N LEU A 366 -4.09 -23.17 10.16
CA LEU A 366 -4.00 -23.78 11.49
C LEU A 366 -3.91 -25.31 11.40
N ALA A 367 -4.69 -25.94 10.53
CA ALA A 367 -4.65 -27.38 10.32
C ALA A 367 -3.28 -27.84 9.79
N ARG A 368 -2.70 -27.12 8.82
CA ARG A 368 -1.37 -27.38 8.29
C ARG A 368 -0.26 -27.23 9.35
N LEU A 369 -0.44 -26.32 10.29
CA LEU A 369 0.52 -26.10 11.38
C LEU A 369 0.37 -27.07 12.54
N ARG A 370 -0.63 -27.98 12.56
CA ARG A 370 -0.70 -29.00 13.61
C ARG A 370 0.48 -29.96 13.44
N PRO A 371 1.23 -30.30 14.51
CA PRO A 371 2.20 -31.38 14.42
C PRO A 371 1.46 -32.67 14.04
N ASP A 372 2.01 -33.46 13.12
CA ASP A 372 1.63 -34.86 13.00
C ASP A 372 1.86 -35.51 14.37
N VAL A 373 0.78 -35.82 15.08
CA VAL A 373 0.85 -36.68 16.25
C VAL A 373 1.22 -38.05 15.70
N PRO A 374 2.38 -38.64 16.04
CA PRO A 374 2.66 -40.00 15.65
C PRO A 374 1.54 -40.87 16.22
N GLY A 375 0.80 -41.55 15.33
CA GLY A 375 -0.22 -42.52 15.75
C GLY A 375 0.40 -43.48 16.78
N PRO A 376 -0.36 -43.95 17.77
CA PRO A 376 0.15 -44.87 18.77
C PRO A 376 0.87 -46.01 18.05
N ARG A 377 2.14 -46.25 18.37
CA ARG A 377 2.82 -47.48 17.95
C ARG A 377 1.89 -48.62 18.35
N ALA A 378 1.39 -49.36 17.37
CA ALA A 378 0.69 -50.60 17.62
C ALA A 378 1.61 -51.41 18.54
N ARG A 379 1.20 -51.59 19.79
CA ARG A 379 1.79 -52.60 20.66
C ARG A 379 1.61 -53.90 19.88
N GLY A 380 2.72 -54.42 19.36
CA GLY A 380 2.74 -55.69 18.67
C GLY A 380 2.01 -56.69 19.54
N ALA A 381 0.99 -57.30 18.94
CA ALA A 381 0.40 -58.53 19.43
C ALA A 381 1.54 -59.53 19.59
N ALA A 382 1.93 -59.78 20.83
CA ALA A 382 2.81 -60.87 21.19
C ALA A 382 2.21 -61.54 22.43
N GLY A 383 1.70 -62.74 22.22
CA GLY A 383 1.54 -63.75 23.26
C GLY A 383 0.19 -63.77 23.96
N ASP A 384 -0.82 -64.28 23.27
CA ASP A 384 -1.85 -65.09 23.92
C ASP A 384 -1.20 -66.40 24.41
N GLN A 385 -0.96 -66.52 25.71
CA GLN A 385 -0.80 -67.79 26.41
C GLN A 385 -1.45 -67.65 27.79
N GLY A 386 -2.58 -68.32 27.95
CA GLY A 386 -3.31 -68.41 29.21
C GLY A 386 -2.70 -69.39 30.19
N VAL A 387 -2.80 -69.05 31.48
CA VAL A 387 -2.92 -69.89 32.69
C VAL A 387 -3.52 -68.91 33.73
N GLY A 388 -4.69 -69.06 34.35
CA GLY A 388 -5.22 -70.19 35.11
C GLY A 388 -4.98 -69.93 36.61
N GLY A 389 -6.02 -69.65 37.41
CA GLY A 389 -5.99 -69.81 38.88
C GLY A 389 -6.54 -68.68 39.76
N ASP A 390 -7.79 -68.85 40.19
CA ASP A 390 -8.35 -68.76 41.56
C ASP A 390 -8.14 -67.56 42.51
N GLN A 391 -9.30 -67.11 43.06
CA GLN A 391 -9.65 -66.84 44.49
C GLN A 391 -8.78 -65.85 45.31
N ASP A 392 -9.24 -64.98 46.21
CA ASP A 392 -10.52 -64.77 46.89
C ASP A 392 -10.46 -63.43 47.69
N VAL A 393 -11.63 -62.99 48.16
CA VAL A 393 -11.91 -62.24 49.43
C VAL A 393 -11.55 -60.75 49.61
N GLY A 394 -12.62 -59.97 49.83
CA GLY A 394 -12.80 -59.00 50.93
C GLY A 394 -12.30 -57.57 50.66
N GLY A 395 -13.04 -56.48 50.91
CA GLY A 395 -14.26 -56.23 51.65
C GLY A 395 -14.21 -54.77 52.13
N ASP A 396 -15.39 -54.13 52.24
CA ASP A 396 -15.67 -52.91 53.03
C ASP A 396 -14.96 -51.60 52.65
N GLN A 397 -15.50 -50.39 52.86
CA GLN A 397 -16.81 -49.82 53.18
C GLN A 397 -16.53 -48.30 53.26
N GLY A 398 -17.54 -47.46 52.98
CA GLY A 398 -17.76 -46.26 53.81
C GLY A 398 -17.38 -44.88 53.26
N GLY A 399 -18.43 -44.03 53.19
CA GLY A 399 -18.39 -42.58 53.44
C GLY A 399 -18.30 -41.71 52.19
N ALA A 400 -19.35 -41.09 51.64
CA ALA A 400 -20.38 -40.19 52.19
C ALA A 400 -19.86 -38.84 52.71
N GLY A 401 -20.44 -37.74 52.18
CA GLY A 401 -20.40 -36.38 52.74
C GLY A 401 -19.95 -35.32 51.71
N ASP A 402 -20.88 -34.66 51.00
CA ASP A 402 -21.56 -33.37 51.34
C ASP A 402 -20.73 -32.13 50.94
N GLN A 403 -21.19 -31.33 49.97
CA GLN A 403 -22.13 -30.18 50.04
C GLN A 403 -21.45 -28.81 50.28
N GLY A 404 -21.95 -27.78 49.58
CA GLY A 404 -21.67 -26.35 49.81
C GLY A 404 -21.17 -25.62 48.55
N SER A 405 -22.01 -25.18 47.62
CA SER A 405 -22.88 -23.98 47.65
C SER A 405 -22.18 -22.62 47.67
N SER A 406 -22.53 -21.82 46.64
CA SER A 406 -22.78 -20.37 46.64
C SER A 406 -21.63 -19.36 46.66
N GLY A 407 -21.72 -18.36 45.75
CA GLY A 407 -21.39 -16.98 46.14
C GLY A 407 -20.75 -16.06 45.09
N ARG A 408 -21.58 -15.51 44.18
CA ARG A 408 -21.70 -14.09 43.80
C ARG A 408 -20.46 -13.19 43.49
N SER A 409 -20.65 -12.47 42.37
CA SER A 409 -20.58 -11.00 42.22
C SER A 409 -19.30 -10.35 41.67
N SER A 410 -19.48 -9.82 40.45
CA SER A 410 -19.22 -8.44 40.00
C SER A 410 -17.94 -7.71 40.48
N GLY A 411 -17.11 -7.39 39.49
CA GLY A 411 -16.16 -6.28 39.43
C GLY A 411 -15.91 -5.94 37.97
#